data_AF-A0A947GSD6-F1
#
_entry.id   AF-A0A947GSD6-F1
#
_cell.length_a   1.000
_cell.length_b   1.000
_cell.length_c   1.000
_cell.angle_alpha   90.00
_cell.angle_beta   90.00
_cell.angle_gamma   90.00
#
_symmetry.space_group_name_H-M   'P 1'
#
loop_
_entity.id
_entity.type
_entity.pdbx_description
1 polymer ?
#
loop_
_entity_poly.entity_id
_entity_poly.type
_entity_poly.pdbx_seq_one_letter_code
_entity_poly.pdbx_strand_id
1 'polypeptide(L)' 'NVRAGSIIGSGTVSNKDWTHGYSCVAEKRAIETIEHGEPKTEFMKFGDTIRIEMKGLDGQTVFGAIDQAVTPLNPDAAA' A
#
# COMPACT_ATOMS: atom_id res chain seq x y z
N ASN A 1 20.12 -11.13 19.05
CA ASN A 1 20.39 -12.29 18.15
C ASN A 1 19.14 -12.62 17.36
N VAL A 2 19.15 -12.38 16.05
CA VAL A 2 18.11 -12.86 15.12
C VAL A 2 18.31 -14.35 14.84
N ARG A 3 17.22 -15.11 14.64
CA ARG A 3 17.24 -16.57 14.47
C ARG A 3 16.86 -16.95 13.03
N ALA A 4 17.13 -18.19 12.62
CA ALA A 4 16.69 -18.71 11.32
C ALA A 4 15.15 -18.54 11.16
N GLY A 5 14.73 -18.06 9.99
CA GLY A 5 13.32 -17.74 9.70
C GLY A 5 12.85 -16.35 10.15
N SER A 6 13.72 -15.52 10.75
CA SER A 6 13.36 -14.14 11.09
C SER A 6 13.12 -13.30 9.82
N ILE A 7 12.04 -12.53 9.79
CA ILE A 7 11.74 -11.57 8.72
C ILE A 7 12.01 -10.16 9.23
N ILE A 8 12.81 -9.40 8.50
CA ILE A 8 13.08 -7.98 8.78
C ILE A 8 12.50 -7.16 7.63
N GLY A 9 11.51 -6.33 7.92
CA GLY A 9 10.89 -5.43 6.94
C GLY A 9 11.63 -4.10 6.86
N SER A 10 11.68 -3.51 5.67
CA SER A 10 12.23 -2.16 5.45
C SER A 10 11.35 -1.05 6.04
N GLY A 11 10.07 -1.34 6.28
CA GLY A 11 9.03 -0.31 6.39
C GLY A 11 8.51 0.13 5.02
N THR A 12 7.58 1.07 5.01
CA THR A 12 6.97 1.63 3.80
C THR A 12 8.03 2.34 2.95
N VAL A 13 8.05 2.07 1.65
CA VAL A 13 8.98 2.73 0.72
C VAL A 13 8.35 4.04 0.26
N SER A 14 8.92 5.17 0.68
CA SER A 14 8.48 6.52 0.30
C SER A 14 9.61 7.28 -0.39
N ASN A 15 9.26 8.13 -1.35
CA ASN A 15 10.19 9.05 -1.99
C ASN A 15 10.06 10.44 -1.35
N LYS A 16 11.18 11.19 -1.31
CA LYS A 16 11.15 12.58 -0.84
C LYS A 16 10.23 13.47 -1.68
N ASP A 17 10.14 13.16 -2.97
CA ASP A 17 9.27 13.83 -3.93
C ASP A 17 8.01 12.99 -4.14
N TRP A 18 6.88 13.48 -3.62
CA TRP A 18 5.58 12.80 -3.67
C TRP A 18 4.96 12.77 -5.07
N THR A 19 5.50 13.53 -6.04
CA THR A 19 5.05 13.44 -7.44
C THR A 19 5.38 12.09 -8.07
N HIS A 20 6.33 11.34 -7.47
CA HIS A 20 6.67 9.96 -7.83
C HIS A 20 5.79 8.92 -7.13
N GLY A 21 4.74 9.35 -6.42
CA GLY A 21 3.81 8.50 -5.71
C GLY A 21 3.94 8.58 -4.20
N TYR A 22 2.97 7.96 -3.53
CA TYR A 22 2.88 7.89 -2.07
C TYR A 22 3.08 6.45 -1.61
N SER A 23 3.72 6.29 -0.47
CA SER A 23 3.97 5.00 0.18
C SER A 23 2.70 4.39 0.78
N CYS A 24 1.73 5.22 1.17
CA CYS A 24 0.44 4.78 1.69
C CYS A 24 -0.65 5.85 1.55
N VAL A 25 -1.92 5.44 1.70
CA VAL A 25 -3.07 6.37 1.67
C VAL A 25 -2.99 7.42 2.79
N ALA A 26 -2.49 7.03 3.96
CA ALA A 26 -2.34 7.95 5.08
C ALA A 26 -1.36 9.10 4.78
N GLU A 27 -0.24 8.81 4.11
CA GLU A 27 0.73 9.82 3.67
C GLU A 27 0.11 10.79 2.68
N LYS A 28 -0.62 10.29 1.67
CA LYS A 28 -1.34 11.14 0.72
C LYS A 28 -2.34 12.06 1.42
N ARG A 29 -3.14 11.53 2.34
CA ARG A 29 -4.10 12.30 3.15
C ARG A 29 -3.43 13.38 3.99
N ALA A 30 -2.24 13.10 4.55
CA ALA A 30 -1.48 14.08 5.31
C ALA A 30 -1.02 15.24 4.42
N ILE A 31 -0.52 14.94 3.21
CA ILE A 31 -0.12 15.95 2.22
C ILE A 31 -1.32 16.79 1.78
N GLU A 32 -2.45 16.17 1.47
CA GLU A 32 -3.71 16.89 1.14
C GLU A 32 -4.16 17.82 2.28
N THR A 33 -3.99 17.40 3.53
CA THR A 33 -4.31 18.25 4.69
C THR A 33 -3.38 19.46 4.77
N ILE A 34 -2.09 19.29 4.48
CA ILE A 34 -1.12 20.40 4.44
C ILE A 34 -1.44 21.37 3.30
N GLU A 35 -1.77 20.86 2.10
CA GLU A 35 -1.99 21.68 0.90
C GLU A 35 -3.38 22.31 0.82
N HIS A 36 -4.39 21.65 1.38
CA HIS A 36 -5.81 22.00 1.17
C HIS A 36 -6.61 22.12 2.46
N GLY A 37 -5.99 21.87 3.62
CA GLY A 37 -6.64 21.97 4.93
C GLY A 37 -7.43 20.72 5.35
N GLU A 38 -7.69 19.79 4.43
CA GLU A 38 -8.41 18.55 4.73
C GLU A 38 -7.97 17.37 3.82
N PRO A 39 -8.07 16.13 4.31
CA PRO A 39 -7.81 14.95 3.50
C PRO A 39 -9.01 14.63 2.59
N LYS A 40 -8.74 14.43 1.30
CA LYS A 40 -9.77 14.13 0.28
C LYS A 40 -9.76 12.67 -0.15
N THR A 41 -8.60 12.03 -0.19
CA THR A 41 -8.46 10.63 -0.58
C THR A 41 -9.03 9.72 0.49
N GLU A 42 -10.01 8.89 0.16
CA GLU A 42 -10.60 7.91 1.08
C GLU A 42 -9.63 6.75 1.39
N PHE A 43 -9.83 6.09 2.54
CA PHE A 43 -9.20 4.79 2.79
C PHE A 43 -9.86 3.70 1.94
N MET A 44 -9.18 2.54 1.84
CA MET A 44 -9.72 1.40 1.11
C MET A 44 -11.05 0.91 1.70
N LYS A 45 -11.94 0.49 0.82
CA LYS A 45 -13.28 -0.03 1.11
C LYS A 45 -13.37 -1.49 0.68
N PHE A 46 -14.39 -2.21 1.16
CA PHE A 46 -14.65 -3.56 0.70
C PHE A 46 -14.91 -3.58 -0.81
N GLY A 47 -14.29 -4.53 -1.50
CA GLY A 47 -14.28 -4.61 -2.96
C GLY A 47 -13.10 -3.92 -3.63
N ASP A 48 -12.37 -3.05 -2.93
CA ASP A 48 -11.11 -2.49 -3.46
C ASP A 48 -10.04 -3.58 -3.55
N THR A 49 -9.10 -3.38 -4.48
CA THR A 49 -7.95 -4.27 -4.68
C THR A 49 -6.65 -3.50 -4.52
N ILE A 50 -5.62 -4.16 -3.99
CA ILE A 50 -4.24 -3.66 -3.97
C ILE A 50 -3.31 -4.61 -4.71
N ARG A 51 -2.44 -4.04 -5.55
CA ARG A 51 -1.38 -4.76 -6.25
C ARG A 51 -0.03 -4.15 -5.90
N ILE A 52 0.90 -4.98 -5.42
CA ILE A 52 2.29 -4.59 -5.13
C ILE A 52 3.21 -5.51 -5.92
N GLU A 53 4.01 -4.94 -6.81
CA GLU A 53 5.01 -5.66 -7.60
C GLU A 53 6.30 -4.85 -7.73
N MET A 54 7.43 -5.53 -7.83
CA MET A 54 8.70 -4.94 -8.23
C MET A 54 9.07 -5.44 -9.62
N LYS A 55 9.34 -4.51 -10.53
CA LYS A 55 9.80 -4.82 -11.89
C LYS A 55 11.30 -4.59 -12.02
N GLY A 56 11.96 -5.48 -12.74
CA GLY A 56 13.34 -5.29 -13.17
C GLY A 56 13.45 -4.24 -14.28
N LEU A 57 14.68 -3.94 -14.69
CA LEU A 57 14.95 -3.01 -15.79
C LEU A 57 14.41 -3.50 -17.14
N ASP A 58 14.18 -4.81 -17.26
CA ASP A 58 13.55 -5.48 -18.40
C ASP A 58 12.01 -5.44 -18.36
N GLY A 59 11.43 -4.82 -17.33
CA GLY A 59 9.99 -4.72 -17.11
C GLY A 59 9.33 -5.99 -16.57
N GLN A 60 10.08 -7.07 -16.35
CA GLN A 60 9.56 -8.32 -15.81
C GLN A 60 9.45 -8.27 -14.29
N THR A 61 8.52 -9.02 -13.71
CA THR A 61 8.37 -9.09 -12.25
C THR A 61 9.52 -9.85 -11.61
N VAL A 62 10.10 -9.30 -10.53
CA VAL A 62 11.22 -9.90 -9.81
C VAL A 62 10.74 -10.93 -8.78
N PHE A 63 9.62 -10.68 -8.13
CA PHE A 63 9.11 -11.49 -7.00
C PHE A 63 7.70 -12.06 -7.24
N GLY A 64 7.10 -11.82 -8.41
CA GLY A 64 5.66 -11.92 -8.58
C GLY A 64 4.95 -10.68 -8.03
N ALA A 65 3.63 -10.78 -7.87
CA ALA A 65 2.82 -9.70 -7.34
C ALA A 65 2.04 -10.15 -6.12
N ILE A 66 2.00 -9.29 -5.10
CA ILE A 66 0.98 -9.34 -4.07
C ILE A 66 -0.27 -8.71 -4.70
N ASP A 67 -1.35 -9.47 -4.81
CA ASP A 67 -2.60 -9.04 -5.44
C ASP A 67 -3.76 -9.47 -4.53
N GLN A 68 -4.38 -8.51 -3.84
CA GLN A 68 -5.32 -8.78 -2.75
C GLN A 68 -6.55 -7.90 -2.86
N ALA A 69 -7.71 -8.47 -2.54
CA ALA A 69 -8.97 -7.75 -2.39
C ALA A 69 -9.29 -7.50 -0.91
N VAL A 70 -9.84 -6.33 -0.61
CA VAL A 70 -10.33 -5.98 0.72
C VAL A 70 -11.71 -6.61 0.89
N THR A 71 -11.80 -7.59 1.80
CA THR A 71 -13.02 -8.35 2.09
C THR A 71 -13.49 -8.10 3.53
N PRO A 72 -14.80 -8.14 3.80
CA PRO A 72 -15.30 -8.22 5.17
C PRO A 72 -14.67 -9.41 5.90
N LEU A 73 -14.40 -9.23 7.21
CA LEU A 73 -13.88 -10.29 8.07
C LEU A 73 -14.82 -11.51 8.11
N ASN A 74 -16.13 -11.24 8.13
CA ASN A 74 -17.15 -12.25 7.98
C ASN A 74 -17.96 -11.96 6.70
N PRO A 75 -17.67 -12.65 5.58
CA PRO A 75 -18.36 -12.43 4.32
C PRO A 75 -19.86 -12.77 4.39
N ASP A 76 -20.27 -13.62 5.33
CA ASP A 76 -21.67 -14.05 5.49
C ASP A 76 -22.49 -13.14 6.43
N ALA A 77 -21.85 -12.24 7.20
CA ALA A 77 -22.56 -11.30 8.08
C ALA A 77 -23.14 -10.09 7.33
N ALA A 78 -22.83 -9.95 6.05
CA ALA A 78 -23.33 -8.89 5.17
C ALA A 78 -24.53 -9.34 4.31
N ALA A 79 -25.01 -10.59 4.50
CA ALA A 79 -26.21 -11.14 3.87
C ALA A 79 -27.44 -11.00 4.77
#